data_AF-A0A7C9TBQ1-F1
#
_entry.id   AF-A0A7C9TBQ1-F1
#
_cell.length_a   1.000
_cell.length_b   1.000
_cell.length_c   1.000
_cell.angle_alpha   90.00
_cell.angle_beta   90.00
_cell.angle_gamma   90.00
#
_symmetry.space_group_name_H-M   'P 1'
#
loop_
_entity.id
_entity.type
_entity.pdbx_description
1 polymer ?
#
loop_
_entity_poly.entity_id
_entity_poly.type
_entity_poly.pdbx_seq_one_letter_code
_entity_poly.pdbx_strand_id
1 'polypeptide(L)'
;MTDNVSEEDLHAFVDGALSDARRLEVEAWLAAHPADAARVQEWAGQNQALHAAFDSVLNEPLPIHLVRAARRQPSHTPYKAIAASLALVASGLIGYGFGMVSEQR
;
A
#
# COMPACT_ATOMS: atom_id res chain seq x y z
N MET A 1 -4.21 26.92 -10.25
CA MET A 1 -4.00 26.92 -8.79
C MET A 1 -2.56 27.30 -8.60
N THR A 2 -2.23 28.51 -8.14
CA THR A 2 -0.85 28.84 -7.77
C THR A 2 -0.61 28.17 -6.43
N ASP A 3 -0.41 26.85 -6.48
CA ASP A 3 -0.26 26.01 -5.30
C ASP A 3 1.07 26.37 -4.65
N ASN A 4 0.94 26.92 -3.44
CA ASN A 4 2.04 27.08 -2.52
C ASN A 4 2.81 25.75 -2.39
N VAL A 5 4.14 25.82 -2.21
CA VAL A 5 4.93 24.60 -1.96
C VAL A 5 4.52 24.06 -0.60
N SER A 6 4.06 22.81 -0.58
CA SER A 6 3.63 22.13 0.63
C SER A 6 4.79 21.36 1.28
N GLU A 7 4.62 20.94 2.53
CA GLU A 7 5.60 20.07 3.20
C GLU A 7 5.73 18.71 2.50
N GLU A 8 4.65 18.19 1.90
CA GLU A 8 4.67 16.99 1.07
C GLU A 8 5.58 17.17 -0.14
N ASP A 9 5.54 18.34 -0.80
CA ASP A 9 6.44 18.65 -1.92
C ASP A 9 7.91 18.69 -1.48
N LEU A 10 8.20 19.16 -0.26
CA LEU A 10 9.56 19.19 0.27
C LEU A 10 10.10 17.77 0.55
N HIS A 11 9.27 16.90 1.12
CA HIS A 11 9.62 15.49 1.28
C HIS A 11 9.78 14.80 -0.07
N ALA A 12 8.84 15.00 -1.00
CA ALA A 12 8.94 14.46 -2.35
C ALA A 12 10.17 14.97 -3.11
N PHE A 13 10.60 16.22 -2.85
CA PHE A 13 11.84 16.77 -3.38
C PHE A 13 13.06 16.02 -2.84
N VAL A 14 13.13 15.80 -1.52
CA VAL A 14 14.21 15.05 -0.86
C VAL A 14 14.26 13.59 -1.33
N ASP A 15 13.10 12.98 -1.55
CA ASP A 15 12.99 11.58 -2.00
C ASP A 15 13.14 11.41 -3.52
N GLY A 16 13.27 12.51 -4.29
CA GLY A 16 13.40 12.47 -5.74
C GLY A 16 12.10 12.08 -6.47
N ALA A 17 10.95 12.19 -5.82
CA ALA A 17 9.64 11.77 -6.31
C ALA A 17 8.88 12.86 -7.11
N LEU A 18 9.47 14.04 -7.29
CA LEU A 18 8.88 15.14 -8.07
C LEU A 18 9.16 15.03 -9.57
N SER A 19 8.18 15.45 -10.38
CA SER A 19 8.37 15.73 -11.80
C SER A 19 9.37 16.88 -12.00
N ASP A 20 10.04 16.94 -13.16
CA ASP A 20 11.06 17.96 -13.41
C ASP A 20 10.48 19.39 -13.33
N ALA A 21 9.24 19.60 -13.79
CA ALA A 21 8.56 20.89 -13.69
C ALA A 21 8.33 21.30 -12.23
N ARG A 22 7.81 20.38 -11.39
CA ARG A 22 7.55 20.66 -9.97
C ARG A 22 8.85 20.83 -9.19
N ARG A 23 9.91 20.10 -9.55
CA ARG A 23 11.24 20.23 -8.94
C ARG A 23 11.77 21.67 -9.08
N LEU A 24 11.67 22.26 -10.27
CA LEU A 24 12.10 23.66 -10.50
C LEU A 24 11.31 24.66 -9.66
N GLU A 25 10.02 24.45 -9.48
CA GLU A 25 9.18 25.29 -8.61
C GLU A 25 9.61 25.18 -7.14
N VAL A 26 9.90 23.97 -6.67
CA VAL A 26 10.38 23.74 -5.29
C VAL A 26 11.80 24.29 -5.11
N GLU A 27 12.70 24.18 -6.08
CA GLU A 27 14.03 24.80 -6.03
C GLU A 27 13.94 26.32 -5.91
N ALA A 28 13.07 26.96 -6.70
CA ALA A 28 12.83 28.40 -6.60
C ALA A 28 12.24 28.79 -5.24
N TRP A 29 11.36 27.96 -4.68
CA TRP A 29 10.83 28.16 -3.33
C TRP A 29 11.92 28.07 -2.27
N LEU A 30 12.76 27.03 -2.31
CA LEU A 30 13.85 26.81 -1.35
C LEU A 30 14.90 27.93 -1.40
N ALA A 31 15.16 28.50 -2.58
CA ALA A 31 16.03 29.67 -2.72
C ALA A 31 15.47 30.92 -2.02
N ALA A 32 14.14 31.06 -1.95
CA ALA A 32 13.46 32.15 -1.27
C ALA A 32 13.19 31.87 0.23
N HIS A 33 13.22 30.61 0.67
CA HIS A 33 12.86 30.17 2.02
C HIS A 33 13.99 29.38 2.69
N PRO A 34 14.99 30.07 3.28
CA PRO A 34 16.18 29.42 3.84
C PRO A 34 15.88 28.49 5.03
N ALA A 35 14.79 28.72 5.77
CA ALA A 35 14.36 27.83 6.84
C ALA A 35 13.93 26.45 6.30
N ASP A 36 13.16 26.43 5.21
CA ASP A 36 12.76 25.19 4.55
C ASP A 36 13.96 24.50 3.88
N ALA A 37 14.87 25.27 3.30
CA ALA A 37 16.12 24.73 2.75
C ALA A 37 16.98 24.03 3.82
N ALA A 38 17.06 24.58 5.03
CA ALA A 38 17.76 23.95 6.14
C ALA A 38 17.10 22.62 6.55
N ARG A 39 15.76 22.56 6.60
CA ARG A 39 15.02 21.32 6.87
C ARG A 39 15.26 20.25 5.79
N VAL A 40 15.20 20.65 4.52
CA VAL A 40 15.49 19.77 3.37
C VAL A 40 16.91 19.21 3.44
N GLN A 41 17.91 20.02 3.81
CA GLN A 41 19.28 19.53 3.98
C GLN A 41 19.41 18.54 5.14
N GLU A 42 18.71 18.78 6.25
CA GLU A 42 18.70 17.84 7.38
C GLU A 42 18.12 16.48 6.97
N TRP A 43 16.98 16.47 6.27
CA TRP A 43 16.37 15.24 5.76
C TRP A 43 17.24 14.54 4.71
N ALA A 44 17.87 15.30 3.81
CA ALA A 44 18.83 14.73 2.85
C ALA A 44 20.01 14.04 3.57
N GLY A 45 20.50 14.62 4.68
CA GLY A 45 21.52 13.98 5.52
C GLY A 45 21.03 12.68 6.18
N GLN A 46 19.77 12.65 6.63
CA GLN A 46 19.15 11.43 7.17
C GLN A 46 19.02 10.34 6.10
N ASN A 47 18.56 10.69 4.90
CA ASN A 47 18.49 9.77 3.76
C ASN A 47 19.88 9.21 3.40
N GLN A 48 20.91 10.07 3.38
CA GLN A 48 22.29 9.62 3.15
C GLN A 48 22.78 8.64 4.23
N ALA A 49 22.45 8.88 5.50
CA ALA A 49 22.82 7.98 6.59
C ALA A 49 22.14 6.61 6.45
N LEU A 50 20.87 6.58 6.03
CA LEU A 50 20.14 5.33 5.75
C LEU A 50 20.77 4.57 4.58
N HIS A 51 21.08 5.26 3.48
CA HIS A 51 21.78 4.67 2.35
C HIS A 51 23.13 4.08 2.76
N ALA A 52 23.95 4.83 3.49
CA ALA A 52 25.24 4.34 3.98
C ALA A 52 25.10 3.08 4.87
N ALA A 53 24.01 2.97 5.64
CA ALA A 53 23.77 1.82 6.51
C ALA A 53 23.22 0.59 5.76
N PHE A 54 22.43 0.78 4.70
CA PHE A 54 21.63 -0.30 4.10
C PHE A 54 21.90 -0.59 2.63
N ASP A 55 22.66 0.23 1.90
CA ASP A 55 22.95 -0.01 0.47
C ASP A 55 23.72 -1.31 0.23
N SER A 56 24.51 -1.77 1.20
CA SER A 56 25.18 -3.08 1.13
C SER A 56 24.18 -4.23 1.08
N VAL A 57 23.07 -4.13 1.83
CA VAL A 57 22.01 -5.15 1.90
C VAL A 57 21.30 -5.31 0.56
N LEU A 58 21.20 -4.23 -0.24
CA LEU A 58 20.58 -4.29 -1.57
C LEU A 58 21.29 -5.25 -2.53
N ASN A 59 22.57 -5.54 -2.29
CA ASN A 59 23.39 -6.42 -3.12
C ASN A 59 23.48 -7.86 -2.59
N GLU A 60 22.87 -8.15 -1.44
CA GLU A 60 22.87 -9.49 -0.87
C GLU A 60 21.95 -10.45 -1.66
N PRO A 61 22.34 -11.74 -1.79
CA PRO A 61 21.48 -12.72 -2.43
C PRO A 61 20.19 -12.90 -1.64
N LEU A 62 19.04 -12.75 -2.31
CA LEU A 62 17.75 -12.91 -1.67
C LEU A 62 17.57 -14.33 -1.11
N PRO A 63 17.21 -14.48 0.18
CA PRO A 63 16.87 -15.76 0.76
C PRO A 63 15.78 -16.49 -0.04
N ILE A 64 15.99 -17.78 -0.30
CA ILE A 64 15.09 -18.58 -1.16
C ILE A 64 13.63 -18.60 -0.67
N HIS A 65 13.42 -18.47 0.64
CA HIS A 65 12.08 -18.44 1.21
C HIS A 65 11.33 -17.14 0.86
N LEU A 66 12.01 -15.98 0.79
CA LEU A 66 11.42 -14.72 0.33
C LEU A 66 11.05 -14.79 -1.15
N VAL A 67 11.93 -15.37 -1.98
CA VAL A 67 11.65 -15.60 -3.40
C VAL A 67 10.42 -16.48 -3.60
N ARG A 68 10.28 -17.56 -2.81
CA ARG A 68 9.09 -18.43 -2.85
C ARG A 68 7.82 -17.71 -2.37
N ALA A 69 7.92 -16.90 -1.32
CA ALA A 69 6.80 -16.13 -0.80
C ALA A 69 6.29 -15.10 -1.82
N ALA A 70 7.20 -14.33 -2.44
CA ALA A 70 6.84 -13.33 -3.47
C ALA A 70 6.20 -13.96 -4.72
N ARG A 71 6.57 -15.20 -5.06
CA ARG A 71 5.97 -15.96 -6.18
C ARG A 71 4.66 -16.63 -5.83
N ARG A 72 4.27 -16.66 -4.55
CA ARG A 72 3.03 -17.30 -4.15
C ARG A 72 1.88 -16.39 -4.58
N GLN A 73 1.22 -16.76 -5.68
CA GLN A 73 -0.01 -16.10 -6.12
C GLN A 73 -0.96 -16.04 -4.91
N PRO A 74 -1.48 -14.86 -4.52
CA PRO A 74 -2.51 -14.82 -3.50
C PRO A 74 -3.65 -15.75 -3.94
N SER A 75 -3.93 -16.77 -3.14
CA SER A 75 -5.02 -17.70 -3.43
C SER A 75 -6.34 -16.97 -3.20
N HIS A 76 -6.78 -16.20 -4.19
CA HIS A 76 -8.13 -15.69 -4.22
C HIS A 76 -9.04 -16.88 -4.48
N THR A 77 -9.72 -17.37 -3.44
CA THR A 77 -11.10 -17.89 -3.49
C THR A 77 -11.49 -18.52 -2.15
N PRO A 78 -12.56 -18.01 -1.52
CA PRO A 78 -13.53 -18.91 -0.92
C PRO A 78 -14.94 -18.69 -1.49
N TYR A 79 -15.09 -18.38 -2.78
CA TYR A 79 -16.40 -18.49 -3.46
C TYR A 79 -17.03 -19.88 -3.27
N LYS A 80 -16.21 -20.93 -3.10
CA LYS A 80 -16.67 -22.28 -2.72
C LYS A 80 -17.34 -22.33 -1.34
N ALA A 81 -16.87 -21.53 -0.38
CA ALA A 81 -17.48 -21.46 0.95
C ALA A 81 -18.83 -20.72 0.92
N ILE A 82 -18.96 -19.69 0.05
CA ILE A 82 -20.24 -19.00 -0.18
C ILE A 82 -21.25 -19.91 -0.89
N ALA A 83 -20.83 -20.72 -1.85
CA ALA A 83 -21.72 -21.67 -2.52
C ALA A 83 -22.23 -22.76 -1.55
N ALA A 84 -21.38 -23.26 -0.65
CA ALA A 84 -21.76 -24.25 0.35
C ALA A 84 -22.79 -23.72 1.36
N SER A 85 -22.66 -22.46 1.80
CA SER A 85 -23.62 -21.86 2.73
C SER A 85 -24.99 -21.62 2.08
N LEU A 86 -25.04 -21.21 0.81
CA LEU A 86 -26.30 -21.06 0.07
C LEU A 86 -27.02 -22.40 -0.13
N ALA A 87 -26.28 -23.49 -0.39
CA ALA A 87 -26.87 -24.82 -0.53
C ALA A 87 -27.48 -25.34 0.79
N LEU A 88 -26.85 -25.04 1.93
CA LEU A 88 -27.36 -25.39 3.25
C LEU A 88 -28.64 -24.61 3.61
N VAL A 89 -28.71 -23.32 3.25
CA VAL A 89 -29.92 -22.50 3.48
C VAL A 89 -31.07 -22.97 2.59
N ALA A 90 -30.80 -23.27 1.31
CA ALA A 90 -31.83 -23.76 0.38
C ALA A 90 -32.42 -25.11 0.82
N SER A 91 -31.59 -26.02 1.33
CA SER A 91 -32.07 -27.32 1.83
C SER A 91 -32.86 -27.20 3.14
N GLY A 92 -32.48 -26.28 4.05
CA GLY A 92 -33.23 -25.99 5.26
C GLY A 92 -34.64 -25.43 5.00
N LEU A 93 -34.79 -24.57 3.99
CA LEU A 93 -36.09 -23.98 3.63
C LEU A 93 -37.05 -24.99 3.00
N ILE A 94 -36.54 -25.93 2.19
CA ILE A 94 -37.34 -27.01 1.60
C ILE A 94 -37.83 -27.98 2.69
N GLY A 95 -36.99 -28.29 3.68
CA GLY A 95 -37.37 -29.16 4.81
C GLY A 95 -38.46 -28.56 5.71
N TYR A 96 -38.41 -27.25 5.98
CA TYR A 96 -39.40 -26.57 6.83
C TYR A 96 -40.78 -26.47 6.15
N GLY A 97 -40.83 -26.26 4.83
CA GLY A 97 -42.08 -26.15 4.08
C GLY A 97 -42.91 -27.44 4.04
N PHE A 98 -42.26 -28.60 4.04
CA PHE A 98 -42.96 -29.89 4.07
C PHE A 98 -43.44 -30.28 5.48
N GLY A 99 -42.74 -29.85 6.54
CA GLY A 99 -43.10 -30.19 7.93
C GLY A 99 -44.39 -29.53 8.43
N MET A 100 -44.74 -28.34 7.95
CA MET A 100 -45.95 -27.63 8.40
C MET A 100 -47.26 -28.14 7.75
N VAL A 101 -47.19 -29.00 6.73
CA VAL A 101 -48.37 -29.52 6.02
C VAL A 101 -48.92 -30.80 6.65
N SER A 102 -48.16 -31.47 7.53
CA SER A 102 -48.58 -32.74 8.15
C SER A 102 -49.37 -32.63 9.46
N GLU A 103 -49.55 -31.43 10.02
CA GLU A 103 -50.17 -31.24 11.37
C GLU A 103 -51.70 -31.04 11.35
N GLN A 104 -52.39 -31.37 10.26
CA GLN A 104 -53.86 -31.43 10.23
C GLN A 104 -54.33 -32.77 9.68
N ARG A 105 -54.39 -33.79 10.54
CA ARG A 105 -55.30 -34.92 10.35
C ARG A 105 -55.77 -35.44 11.69
#